data_AF-A0A3Q7T4E1-F1
#
_entry.id   AF-A0A3Q7T4E1-F1
#
_cell.length_a   1.000
_cell.length_b   1.000
_cell.length_c   1.000
_cell.angle_alpha   90.00
_cell.angle_beta   90.00
_cell.angle_gamma   90.00
#
_symmetry.space_group_name_H-M   'P 1'
#
loop_
_entity.id
_entity.type
_entity.pdbx_description
1 polymer ?
#
loop_
_entity_poly.entity_id
_entity_poly.type
_entity_poly.pdbx_seq_one_letter_code
_entity_poly.pdbx_strand_id
1 'polypeptide(L)'
;MHDSSSGIRPSPNMEQGSTYKKTFIGSSLVDWLISNNFSANRLEAVTLASMLMEENFLRPVGVRSMGAIRSGDLAEQFLDDSTALYTFAESYKKKISSKEEMSLSTMELSGTVVKQGYLAKQGHKRKNWKVRRFVLRKDPAFLHYYDPSKEENRPVGGFSLRGSLVSALEDNGVPTGVKGNVQGNLFKVITKDDTHYYIQASSKAERAEWIEAIKKLT
;
A
#
# COMPACT_ATOMS: atom_id res chain seq x y z
N MET A 1 -15.32 11.18 -1.33
CA MET A 1 -16.03 10.72 -0.11
C MET A 1 -15.20 10.85 1.17
N HIS A 2 -13.91 10.47 1.21
CA HIS A 2 -13.06 10.51 2.43
C HIS A 2 -12.21 11.77 2.62
N ASP A 3 -12.37 12.76 1.75
CA ASP A 3 -11.57 13.98 1.83
C ASP A 3 -11.86 14.73 3.13
N SER A 4 -10.81 15.23 3.79
CA SER A 4 -10.93 15.91 5.09
C SER A 4 -11.57 17.30 4.97
N SER A 5 -11.55 17.90 3.79
CA SER A 5 -12.12 19.23 3.54
C SER A 5 -13.53 19.20 2.96
N SER A 6 -13.81 18.23 2.07
CA SER A 6 -15.03 18.15 1.25
C SER A 6 -15.79 16.84 1.36
N GLY A 7 -15.30 15.85 2.12
CA GLY A 7 -15.90 14.52 2.24
C GLY A 7 -17.08 14.44 3.22
N ILE A 8 -17.76 13.30 3.22
CA ILE A 8 -18.82 12.98 4.19
C ILE A 8 -18.15 12.76 5.53
N ARG A 9 -18.60 13.47 6.56
CA ARG A 9 -18.02 13.44 7.91
C ARG A 9 -18.78 12.43 8.77
N PRO A 10 -18.21 11.24 9.06
CA PRO A 10 -18.87 10.29 9.93
C PRO A 10 -18.85 10.79 11.37
N SER A 11 -19.98 10.71 12.04
CA SER A 11 -20.18 11.08 13.45
C SER A 11 -20.67 9.87 14.25
N PRO A 12 -20.57 9.89 15.58
CA PRO A 12 -21.29 8.93 16.41
C PRO A 12 -22.79 9.25 16.34
N ASN A 13 -23.61 8.26 16.01
CA ASN A 13 -25.06 8.35 16.05
C ASN A 13 -25.63 7.31 17.02
N MET A 14 -26.71 7.66 17.70
CA MET A 14 -27.40 6.79 18.66
C MET A 14 -28.75 6.37 18.09
N GLU A 15 -29.02 5.07 18.05
CA GLU A 15 -30.29 4.52 17.60
C GLU A 15 -30.70 3.40 18.57
N GLN A 16 -31.91 3.48 19.12
CA GLN A 16 -32.48 2.50 20.07
C GLN A 16 -31.54 2.10 21.22
N GLY A 17 -30.80 3.07 21.79
CA GLY A 17 -29.87 2.84 22.89
C GLY A 17 -28.50 2.27 22.50
N SER A 18 -28.29 1.95 21.22
CA SER A 18 -26.98 1.57 20.67
C SER A 18 -26.25 2.77 20.09
N THR A 19 -24.96 2.90 20.38
CA THR A 19 -24.10 3.95 19.81
C THR A 19 -23.26 3.37 18.68
N TYR A 20 -23.46 3.89 17.46
CA TYR A 20 -22.71 3.49 16.28
C TYR A 20 -21.62 4.52 15.96
N LYS A 21 -20.37 4.13 16.21
CA LYS A 21 -19.19 4.97 15.95
C LYS A 21 -18.93 5.06 14.45
N LYS A 22 -18.62 6.27 13.95
CA LYS A 22 -18.27 6.54 12.54
C LYS A 22 -19.40 6.18 11.55
N THR A 23 -20.60 6.69 11.81
CA THR A 23 -21.75 6.55 10.91
C THR A 23 -22.11 7.88 10.28
N PHE A 24 -22.83 7.84 9.17
CA PHE A 24 -23.44 8.99 8.55
C PHE A 24 -24.85 8.62 8.10
N ILE A 25 -25.67 9.64 7.88
CA ILE A 25 -27.08 9.51 7.53
C ILE A 25 -27.24 9.30 6.02
N GLY A 26 -28.21 8.49 5.61
CA GLY A 26 -28.52 8.19 4.20
C GLY A 26 -28.81 9.46 3.40
N SER A 27 -29.70 10.32 3.89
CA SER A 27 -29.99 11.60 3.24
C SER A 27 -28.79 12.53 3.11
N SER A 28 -27.88 12.53 4.10
CA SER A 28 -26.65 13.32 4.02
C SER A 28 -25.68 12.82 2.93
N LEU A 29 -25.65 11.52 2.66
CA LEU A 29 -24.88 10.98 1.53
C LEU A 29 -25.51 11.40 0.19
N VAL A 30 -26.84 11.36 0.08
CA VAL A 30 -27.56 11.82 -1.12
C VAL A 30 -27.31 13.30 -1.39
N ASP A 31 -27.45 14.15 -0.37
CA ASP A 31 -27.18 15.58 -0.48
C ASP A 31 -25.72 15.85 -0.88
N TRP A 32 -24.79 15.07 -0.35
CA TRP A 32 -23.38 15.16 -0.69
C TRP A 32 -23.09 14.77 -2.14
N LEU A 33 -23.70 13.69 -2.64
CA LEU A 33 -23.53 13.24 -4.04
C LEU A 33 -24.00 14.31 -5.02
N ILE A 34 -25.16 14.94 -4.74
CA ILE A 34 -25.71 16.02 -5.57
C ILE A 34 -24.83 17.27 -5.48
N SER A 35 -24.45 17.68 -4.26
CA SER A 35 -23.64 18.89 -4.04
C SER A 35 -22.25 18.82 -4.70
N ASN A 36 -21.73 17.60 -4.92
CA ASN A 36 -20.46 17.37 -5.59
C ASN A 36 -20.62 17.03 -7.09
N ASN A 37 -21.82 17.18 -7.66
CA ASN A 37 -22.13 16.88 -9.07
C ASN A 37 -21.85 15.43 -9.49
N PHE A 38 -21.94 14.46 -8.56
CA PHE A 38 -21.92 13.04 -8.90
C PHE A 38 -23.28 12.54 -9.39
N SER A 39 -24.36 13.27 -9.10
CA SER A 39 -25.73 12.95 -9.50
C SER A 39 -26.53 14.23 -9.75
N ALA A 40 -27.46 14.20 -10.70
CA ALA A 40 -28.30 15.35 -11.04
C ALA A 40 -29.56 15.46 -10.15
N ASN A 41 -29.99 14.34 -9.55
CA ASN A 41 -31.19 14.28 -8.72
C ASN A 41 -31.07 13.20 -7.63
N ARG A 42 -32.04 13.17 -6.70
CA ARG A 42 -32.04 12.23 -5.56
C ARG A 42 -32.16 10.77 -6.00
N LEU A 43 -32.91 10.50 -7.08
CA LEU A 43 -33.06 9.14 -7.60
C LEU A 43 -31.72 8.58 -8.09
N GLU A 44 -30.99 9.35 -8.91
CA GLU A 44 -29.65 8.98 -9.36
C GLU A 44 -28.67 8.82 -8.20
N ALA A 45 -28.74 9.71 -7.21
CA ALA A 45 -27.88 9.63 -6.02
C ALA A 45 -28.17 8.37 -5.19
N VAL A 46 -29.43 7.97 -5.04
CA VAL A 46 -29.82 6.70 -4.41
C VAL A 46 -29.29 5.52 -5.20
N THR A 47 -29.42 5.52 -6.53
CA THR A 47 -28.86 4.46 -7.37
C THR A 47 -27.35 4.32 -7.19
N LEU A 48 -26.61 5.44 -7.21
CA LEU A 48 -25.17 5.42 -6.95
C LEU A 48 -24.83 4.95 -5.54
N ALA A 49 -25.59 5.38 -4.52
CA ALA A 49 -25.39 4.93 -3.15
C ALA A 49 -25.62 3.43 -2.98
N SER A 50 -26.63 2.85 -3.65
CA SER A 50 -26.85 1.40 -3.73
C SER A 50 -25.67 0.68 -4.37
N MET A 51 -25.15 1.18 -5.50
CA MET A 51 -23.96 0.61 -6.14
C MET A 51 -22.72 0.65 -5.23
N LEU A 52 -22.55 1.72 -4.45
CA LEU A 52 -21.46 1.82 -3.47
C LEU A 52 -21.60 0.80 -2.33
N MET A 53 -22.82 0.38 -1.99
CA MET A 53 -23.06 -0.70 -1.04
C MET A 53 -22.75 -2.08 -1.64
N GLU A 54 -23.19 -2.34 -2.87
CA GLU A 54 -22.90 -3.59 -3.62
C GLU A 54 -21.39 -3.80 -3.77
N GLU A 55 -20.66 -2.74 -4.13
CA GLU A 55 -19.19 -2.75 -4.24
C GLU A 55 -18.47 -2.75 -2.89
N ASN A 56 -19.22 -2.83 -1.78
CA ASN A 56 -18.72 -2.89 -0.41
C ASN A 56 -17.76 -1.71 -0.09
N PHE A 57 -18.12 -0.52 -0.57
CA PHE A 57 -17.59 0.76 -0.09
C PHE A 57 -18.38 1.28 1.11
N LEU A 58 -19.68 0.96 1.16
CA LEU A 58 -20.60 1.35 2.23
C LEU A 58 -21.24 0.12 2.87
N ARG A 59 -21.65 0.24 4.13
CA ARG A 59 -22.41 -0.78 4.86
C ARG A 59 -23.60 -0.16 5.58
N PRO A 60 -24.77 -0.82 5.57
CA PRO A 60 -25.90 -0.39 6.39
C PRO A 60 -25.60 -0.68 7.86
N VAL A 61 -26.04 0.22 8.73
CA VAL A 61 -25.87 0.12 10.18
C VAL A 61 -27.18 0.57 10.84
N GLY A 62 -27.56 -0.09 11.93
CA GLY A 62 -28.80 0.25 12.62
C GLY A 62 -30.03 -0.45 12.04
N VAL A 63 -31.12 -0.40 12.77
CA VAL A 63 -32.33 -1.20 12.52
C VAL A 63 -32.98 -0.80 11.21
N ARG A 64 -33.01 0.51 10.90
CA ARG A 64 -33.71 1.02 9.71
C ARG A 64 -33.07 0.53 8.40
N SER A 65 -31.77 0.79 8.22
CA SER A 65 -31.06 0.43 6.99
C SER A 65 -30.81 -1.08 6.90
N MET A 66 -30.59 -1.77 8.03
CA MET A 66 -30.51 -3.24 8.04
C MET A 66 -31.86 -3.91 7.73
N GLY A 67 -32.97 -3.25 8.08
CA GLY A 67 -34.32 -3.69 7.72
C GLY A 67 -34.55 -3.67 6.21
N ALA A 68 -34.11 -2.61 5.53
CA ALA A 68 -34.19 -2.49 4.08
C ALA A 68 -33.47 -3.63 3.35
N ILE A 69 -32.27 -4.01 3.78
CA ILE A 69 -31.54 -5.15 3.18
C ILE A 69 -32.30 -6.47 3.30
N ARG A 70 -33.01 -6.68 4.41
CA ARG A 70 -33.76 -7.92 4.63
C ARG A 70 -35.05 -8.02 3.82
N SER A 71 -35.55 -6.89 3.27
CA SER A 71 -36.76 -6.88 2.44
C SER A 71 -36.57 -7.58 1.10
N GLY A 72 -35.32 -7.67 0.60
CA GLY A 72 -34.97 -8.37 -0.63
C GLY A 72 -35.23 -7.58 -1.92
N ASP A 73 -35.81 -6.38 -1.85
CA ASP A 73 -35.94 -5.51 -3.02
C ASP A 73 -34.63 -4.76 -3.29
N LEU A 74 -34.03 -5.01 -4.46
CA LEU A 74 -32.80 -4.36 -4.91
C LEU A 74 -32.98 -2.83 -5.07
N ALA A 75 -34.19 -2.37 -5.40
CA ALA A 75 -34.48 -0.95 -5.56
C ALA A 75 -34.56 -0.18 -4.23
N GLU A 76 -34.72 -0.88 -3.10
CA GLU A 76 -34.97 -0.27 -1.79
C GLU A 76 -33.84 -0.48 -0.77
N GLN A 77 -32.70 -1.05 -1.18
CA GLN A 77 -31.60 -1.40 -0.25
C GLN A 77 -30.92 -0.18 0.39
N PHE A 78 -30.78 0.90 -0.37
CA PHE A 78 -30.32 2.19 0.15
C PHE A 78 -31.51 3.12 0.40
N LEU A 79 -31.53 3.74 1.58
CA LEU A 79 -32.62 4.60 2.02
C LEU A 79 -32.14 6.05 2.11
N ASP A 80 -32.80 6.89 1.32
CA ASP A 80 -32.65 8.33 1.37
C ASP A 80 -33.50 8.96 2.50
N ASP A 81 -33.12 8.67 3.74
CA ASP A 81 -33.85 9.11 4.92
C ASP A 81 -32.88 9.46 6.06
N SER A 82 -33.32 10.41 6.88
CA SER A 82 -32.65 10.89 8.10
C SER A 82 -32.44 9.82 9.18
N THR A 83 -33.24 8.75 9.17
CA THR A 83 -33.14 7.67 10.18
C THR A 83 -32.30 6.49 9.70
N ALA A 84 -31.90 6.45 8.42
CA ALA A 84 -31.07 5.39 7.88
C ALA A 84 -29.58 5.69 8.11
N LEU A 85 -28.90 4.82 8.86
CA LEU A 85 -27.47 4.97 9.15
C LEU A 85 -26.62 4.05 8.27
N TYR A 86 -25.46 4.57 7.85
CA TYR A 86 -24.48 3.88 7.04
C TYR A 86 -23.07 4.13 7.57
N THR A 87 -22.13 3.24 7.24
CA THR A 87 -20.71 3.42 7.54
C THR A 87 -19.86 3.03 6.34
N PHE A 88 -18.63 3.53 6.31
CA PHE A 88 -17.66 3.17 5.29
C PHE A 88 -17.04 1.80 5.59
N ALA A 89 -17.00 0.90 4.60
CA ALA A 89 -16.49 -0.46 4.75
C ALA A 89 -14.95 -0.52 4.86
N GLU A 90 -14.36 -1.04 5.94
CA GLU A 90 -12.89 -1.00 6.13
C GLU A 90 -12.04 -1.61 4.97
N SER A 91 -12.64 -2.47 4.14
CA SER A 91 -12.04 -3.12 2.97
C SER A 91 -11.58 -2.17 1.86
N TYR A 92 -12.22 -1.02 1.62
CA TYR A 92 -11.80 -0.13 0.52
C TYR A 92 -10.49 0.61 0.82
N LYS A 93 -10.10 0.78 2.10
CA LYS A 93 -8.78 1.31 2.45
C LYS A 93 -7.67 0.45 1.87
N LYS A 94 -7.92 -0.86 1.75
CA LYS A 94 -7.01 -1.81 1.09
C LYS A 94 -6.98 -1.61 -0.44
N LYS A 95 -8.11 -1.30 -1.08
CA LYS A 95 -8.22 -1.03 -2.53
C LYS A 95 -7.60 0.32 -2.94
N ILE A 96 -7.84 1.40 -2.22
CA ILE A 96 -7.26 2.73 -2.53
C ILE A 96 -5.74 2.71 -2.31
N SER A 97 -5.29 2.16 -1.17
CA SER A 97 -3.86 1.92 -0.91
C SER A 97 -3.24 1.06 -2.01
N SER A 98 -3.92 0.01 -2.50
CA SER A 98 -3.39 -0.82 -3.57
C SER A 98 -3.26 -0.10 -4.92
N LYS A 99 -4.12 0.88 -5.24
CA LYS A 99 -4.10 1.60 -6.53
C LYS A 99 -3.03 2.69 -6.56
N GLU A 100 -2.83 3.42 -5.46
CA GLU A 100 -1.74 4.40 -5.32
C GLU A 100 -0.38 3.72 -5.19
N GLU A 101 -0.27 2.64 -4.41
CA GLU A 101 0.93 1.78 -4.37
C GLU A 101 1.24 1.16 -5.74
N MET A 102 0.22 0.73 -6.50
CA MET A 102 0.42 0.16 -7.84
C MET A 102 0.88 1.22 -8.85
N SER A 103 0.33 2.44 -8.77
CA SER A 103 0.76 3.60 -9.56
C SER A 103 2.23 3.99 -9.28
N LEU A 104 2.60 4.13 -8.00
CA LEU A 104 3.97 4.43 -7.59
C LEU A 104 4.92 3.29 -8.00
N SER A 105 4.54 2.04 -7.76
CA SER A 105 5.36 0.89 -8.16
C SER A 105 5.57 0.81 -9.67
N THR A 106 4.62 1.24 -10.50
CA THR A 106 4.77 1.23 -11.97
C THR A 106 5.83 2.24 -12.41
N MET A 107 5.84 3.45 -11.83
CA MET A 107 6.87 4.45 -12.10
C MET A 107 8.24 4.02 -11.58
N GLU A 108 8.33 3.45 -10.38
CA GLU A 108 9.60 2.96 -9.83
C GLU A 108 10.17 1.81 -10.66
N LEU A 109 9.30 0.95 -11.21
CA LEU A 109 9.68 -0.20 -12.05
C LEU A 109 9.94 0.16 -13.51
N SER A 110 9.63 1.37 -13.97
CA SER A 110 9.79 1.76 -15.38
C SER A 110 11.25 1.98 -15.79
N GLY A 111 12.17 2.03 -14.83
CA GLY A 111 13.58 2.31 -15.10
C GLY A 111 14.28 1.21 -15.91
N THR A 112 15.25 1.61 -16.73
CA THR A 112 16.06 0.71 -17.55
C THR A 112 16.93 -0.18 -16.66
N VAL A 113 16.83 -1.50 -16.82
CA VAL A 113 17.64 -2.45 -16.05
C VAL A 113 19.12 -2.34 -16.47
N VAL A 114 20.01 -2.08 -15.52
CA VAL A 114 21.46 -1.97 -15.77
C VAL A 114 22.27 -3.13 -15.17
N LYS A 115 21.75 -3.78 -14.13
CA LYS A 115 22.34 -4.99 -13.55
C LYS A 115 21.25 -5.81 -12.87
N GLN A 116 21.34 -7.12 -12.97
CA GLN A 116 20.50 -8.04 -12.23
C GLN A 116 21.30 -9.27 -11.80
N GLY A 117 20.89 -9.91 -10.73
CA GLY A 117 21.58 -11.06 -10.18
C GLY A 117 21.01 -11.50 -8.85
N TYR A 118 21.52 -12.60 -8.31
CA TYR A 118 21.04 -13.19 -7.06
C TYR A 118 22.00 -12.83 -5.94
N LEU A 119 21.49 -12.18 -4.89
CA LEU A 119 22.26 -11.80 -3.71
C LEU A 119 21.53 -12.26 -2.45
N ALA A 120 22.27 -12.47 -1.36
CA ALA A 120 21.66 -12.70 -0.06
C ALA A 120 21.42 -11.37 0.65
N LYS A 121 20.21 -11.17 1.15
CA LYS A 121 19.81 -9.95 1.85
C LYS A 121 19.45 -10.27 3.30
N GLN A 122 19.88 -9.44 4.23
CA GLN A 122 19.42 -9.50 5.60
C GLN A 122 17.99 -8.92 5.74
N GLY A 123 17.12 -9.63 6.46
CA GLY A 123 15.79 -9.16 6.82
C GLY A 123 15.84 -7.98 7.80
N HIS A 124 14.90 -7.05 7.67
CA HIS A 124 14.88 -5.83 8.49
C HIS A 124 14.45 -6.10 9.94
N LYS A 125 13.29 -6.75 10.14
CA LYS A 125 12.73 -7.12 11.45
C LYS A 125 13.38 -8.37 12.05
N ARG A 126 13.31 -9.48 11.32
CA ARG A 126 14.00 -10.73 11.65
C ARG A 126 15.26 -10.77 10.81
N LYS A 127 16.43 -10.73 11.46
CA LYS A 127 17.75 -10.59 10.84
C LYS A 127 18.22 -11.86 10.09
N ASN A 128 17.30 -12.60 9.48
CA ASN A 128 17.58 -13.79 8.69
C ASN A 128 18.07 -13.39 7.31
N TRP A 129 18.97 -14.19 6.75
CA TRP A 129 19.46 -14.03 5.39
C TRP A 129 18.57 -14.77 4.41
N LYS A 130 18.20 -14.11 3.31
CA LYS A 130 17.41 -14.71 2.23
C LYS A 130 18.01 -14.38 0.88
N VAL A 131 18.11 -15.37 0.01
CA VAL A 131 18.43 -15.16 -1.40
C VAL A 131 17.28 -14.39 -2.06
N ARG A 132 17.64 -13.35 -2.80
CA ARG A 132 16.72 -12.50 -3.55
C ARG A 132 17.31 -12.20 -4.91
N ARG A 133 16.47 -12.14 -5.94
CA ARG A 133 16.88 -11.65 -7.26
C ARG A 133 16.82 -10.12 -7.21
N PHE A 134 17.96 -9.46 -7.25
CA PHE A 134 18.06 -8.00 -7.28
C PHE A 134 18.05 -7.49 -8.71
N VAL A 135 17.39 -6.35 -8.93
CA VAL A 135 17.29 -5.66 -10.21
C VAL A 135 17.59 -4.18 -9.98
N LEU A 136 18.73 -3.75 -10.49
CA LEU A 136 19.17 -2.36 -10.49
C LEU A 136 18.66 -1.66 -11.74
N ARG A 137 17.96 -0.54 -11.55
CA ARG A 137 17.37 0.27 -12.62
C ARG A 137 17.94 1.68 -12.58
N LYS A 138 18.12 2.27 -13.77
CA LYS A 138 18.38 3.71 -13.95
C LYS A 138 17.17 4.37 -14.59
N ASP A 139 16.98 5.66 -14.30
CA ASP A 139 15.95 6.51 -14.92
C ASP A 139 14.52 5.93 -14.85
N PRO A 140 13.92 5.80 -13.64
CA PRO A 140 14.43 6.28 -12.35
C PRO A 140 15.39 5.31 -11.65
N ALA A 141 16.28 5.87 -10.83
CA ALA A 141 17.31 5.15 -10.08
C ALA A 141 16.73 4.39 -8.87
N PHE A 142 16.56 3.09 -9.01
CA PHE A 142 15.98 2.21 -7.99
C PHE A 142 16.66 0.85 -7.94
N LEU A 143 16.70 0.26 -6.73
CA LEU A 143 17.10 -1.12 -6.53
C LEU A 143 15.92 -1.92 -5.99
N HIS A 144 15.42 -2.86 -6.79
CA HIS A 144 14.32 -3.76 -6.42
C HIS A 144 14.83 -5.16 -6.13
N TYR A 145 14.11 -5.91 -5.31
CA TYR A 145 14.42 -7.32 -5.03
C TYR A 145 13.17 -8.19 -5.01
N TYR A 146 13.27 -9.37 -5.63
CA TYR A 146 12.18 -10.31 -5.87
C TYR A 146 12.41 -11.61 -5.10
N ASP A 147 11.31 -12.31 -4.77
CA ASP A 147 11.38 -13.65 -4.20
C ASP A 147 11.57 -14.64 -5.36
N PRO A 148 12.73 -15.31 -5.49
CA PRO A 148 12.97 -16.18 -6.63
C PRO A 148 12.11 -17.45 -6.61
N SER A 149 11.45 -17.77 -5.49
CA SER A 149 10.54 -18.90 -5.40
C SER A 149 9.10 -18.57 -5.84
N LYS A 150 8.84 -17.34 -6.27
CA LYS A 150 7.51 -16.90 -6.71
C LYS A 150 7.56 -16.56 -8.20
N GLU A 151 6.53 -16.98 -8.94
CA GLU A 151 6.33 -16.61 -10.35
C GLU A 151 5.76 -15.19 -10.52
N GLU A 152 5.60 -14.45 -9.42
CA GLU A 152 5.02 -13.11 -9.43
C GLU A 152 6.02 -12.07 -9.96
N ASN A 153 5.57 -11.23 -10.91
CA ASN A 153 6.37 -10.11 -11.44
C ASN A 153 6.45 -8.89 -10.49
N ARG A 154 6.01 -9.04 -9.24
CA ARG A 154 6.02 -7.98 -8.24
C ARG A 154 7.25 -8.10 -7.32
N PRO A 155 7.99 -7.00 -7.08
CA PRO A 155 9.08 -7.03 -6.13
C PRO A 155 8.57 -7.27 -4.70
N VAL A 156 9.37 -7.97 -3.89
CA VAL A 156 9.15 -8.09 -2.44
C VAL A 156 9.41 -6.74 -1.74
N GLY A 157 10.25 -5.91 -2.36
CA GLY A 157 10.45 -4.54 -1.99
C GLY A 157 11.50 -3.90 -2.90
N GLY A 158 11.75 -2.62 -2.65
CA GLY A 158 12.78 -1.85 -3.33
C GLY A 158 13.02 -0.55 -2.58
N PHE A 159 14.01 0.20 -3.03
CA PHE A 159 14.29 1.53 -2.50
C PHE A 159 14.92 2.40 -3.58
N SER A 160 14.67 3.71 -3.48
CA SER A 160 15.29 4.70 -4.34
C SER A 160 16.78 4.79 -4.02
N LEU A 161 17.60 4.90 -5.06
CA LEU A 161 19.04 5.09 -4.89
C LEU A 161 19.42 6.55 -4.69
N ARG A 162 18.56 7.49 -5.09
CA ARG A 162 18.82 8.93 -4.96
C ARG A 162 19.10 9.29 -3.50
N GLY A 163 20.30 9.79 -3.23
CA GLY A 163 20.74 10.17 -1.89
C GLY A 163 21.02 8.97 -0.98
N SER A 164 21.23 7.78 -1.55
CA SER A 164 21.72 6.62 -0.81
C SER A 164 23.24 6.58 -0.80
N LEU A 165 23.83 5.91 0.19
CA LEU A 165 25.26 5.65 0.28
C LEU A 165 25.50 4.15 0.20
N VAL A 166 26.44 3.71 -0.63
CA VAL A 166 26.85 2.30 -0.73
C VAL A 166 28.30 2.14 -0.32
N SER A 167 28.59 1.16 0.53
CA SER A 167 29.95 0.88 1.01
C SER A 167 30.19 -0.61 1.19
N ALA A 168 31.41 -1.07 0.88
CA ALA A 168 31.86 -2.40 1.27
C ALA A 168 31.92 -2.51 2.80
N LEU A 169 31.67 -3.71 3.33
CA LEU A 169 31.97 -4.04 4.71
C LEU A 169 33.20 -4.94 4.71
N GLU A 170 34.19 -4.59 5.53
CA GLU A 170 35.44 -5.33 5.61
C GLU A 170 35.21 -6.74 6.16
N ASP A 171 36.08 -7.66 5.77
CA ASP A 171 35.98 -9.08 6.11
C ASP A 171 36.45 -9.36 7.57
N ASN A 172 36.87 -8.31 8.30
CA ASN A 172 37.40 -8.39 9.65
C ASN A 172 36.27 -8.36 10.70
N GLY A 173 35.55 -9.49 10.80
CA GLY A 173 34.51 -9.72 11.81
C GLY A 173 33.09 -9.49 11.30
N VAL A 174 32.11 -9.65 12.20
CA VAL A 174 30.69 -9.42 11.88
C VAL A 174 30.38 -7.94 12.11
N PRO A 175 30.03 -7.16 11.06
CA PRO A 175 29.73 -5.74 11.21
C PRO A 175 28.57 -5.48 12.18
N THR A 176 28.61 -4.36 12.92
CA THR A 176 27.54 -3.97 13.84
C THR A 176 26.19 -3.92 13.11
N GLY A 177 25.22 -4.74 13.53
CA GLY A 177 23.89 -4.85 12.90
C GLY A 177 23.71 -6.10 12.02
N VAL A 178 24.80 -6.75 11.61
CA VAL A 178 24.78 -8.07 10.98
C VAL A 178 24.64 -9.14 12.09
N LYS A 179 23.72 -10.09 11.90
CA LYS A 179 23.53 -11.24 12.79
C LYS A 179 23.63 -12.53 11.98
N GLY A 180 24.21 -13.57 12.58
CA GLY A 180 24.42 -14.91 11.99
C GLY A 180 25.85 -15.16 11.50
N ASN A 181 26.14 -16.40 11.10
CA ASN A 181 27.44 -16.84 10.55
C ASN A 181 27.62 -16.41 9.09
N VAL A 182 27.51 -15.11 8.80
CA VAL A 182 27.75 -14.58 7.46
C VAL A 182 29.10 -13.92 7.43
N GLN A 183 30.05 -14.54 6.73
CA GLN A 183 31.42 -14.07 6.58
C GLN A 183 31.70 -13.73 5.11
N GLY A 184 32.28 -12.55 4.88
CA GLY A 184 32.82 -12.14 3.60
C GLY A 184 31.81 -11.62 2.57
N ASN A 185 32.32 -10.83 1.63
CA ASN A 185 31.61 -10.32 0.45
C ASN A 185 30.35 -9.48 0.75
N LEU A 186 30.32 -8.85 1.93
CA LEU A 186 29.24 -7.98 2.36
C LEU A 186 29.42 -6.55 1.86
N PHE A 187 28.30 -5.90 1.57
CA PHE A 187 28.19 -4.47 1.41
C PHE A 187 26.91 -3.98 2.06
N LYS A 188 26.86 -2.68 2.37
CA LYS A 188 25.65 -2.02 2.85
C LYS A 188 25.22 -0.90 1.92
N VAL A 189 23.90 -0.69 1.85
CA VAL A 189 23.30 0.52 1.29
C VAL A 189 22.54 1.22 2.42
N ILE A 190 22.86 2.49 2.65
CA ILE A 190 22.16 3.37 3.59
C ILE A 190 21.31 4.31 2.74
N THR A 191 20.00 4.25 2.87
CA THR A 191 19.08 5.11 2.13
C THR A 191 19.00 6.51 2.76
N LYS A 192 18.41 7.46 2.04
CA LYS A 192 18.21 8.86 2.52
C LYS A 192 17.45 8.98 3.84
N ASP A 193 16.67 7.96 4.20
CA ASP A 193 15.90 7.85 5.44
C ASP A 193 16.62 7.04 6.53
N ASP A 194 17.93 6.82 6.38
CA ASP A 194 18.80 6.07 7.29
C ASP A 194 18.40 4.59 7.45
N THR A 195 17.73 3.99 6.45
CA THR A 195 17.50 2.55 6.43
C THR A 195 18.74 1.81 5.93
N HIS A 196 19.24 0.86 6.73
CA HIS A 196 20.45 0.09 6.40
C HIS A 196 20.09 -1.26 5.79
N TYR A 197 20.56 -1.48 4.56
CA TYR A 197 20.41 -2.71 3.81
C TYR A 197 21.74 -3.46 3.75
N TYR A 198 21.83 -4.57 4.49
CA TYR A 198 22.97 -5.49 4.43
C TYR A 198 22.74 -6.54 3.34
N ILE A 199 23.68 -6.62 2.40
CA ILE A 199 23.62 -7.47 1.22
C ILE A 199 24.95 -8.19 1.07
N GLN A 200 24.90 -9.47 0.71
CA GLN A 200 26.06 -10.32 0.48
C GLN A 200 26.05 -10.83 -0.96
N ALA A 201 27.20 -10.68 -1.63
CA ALA A 201 27.48 -11.26 -2.93
C ALA A 201 28.15 -12.63 -2.81
N SER A 202 28.10 -13.43 -3.88
CA SER A 202 28.74 -14.74 -3.93
C SER A 202 30.28 -14.64 -3.95
N SER A 203 30.82 -13.53 -4.44
CA SER A 203 32.26 -13.30 -4.55
C SER A 203 32.65 -11.85 -4.31
N LYS A 204 33.94 -11.62 -4.04
CA LYS A 204 34.52 -10.27 -3.89
C LYS A 204 34.39 -9.46 -5.17
N ALA A 205 34.53 -10.11 -6.33
CA ALA A 205 34.35 -9.50 -7.64
C ALA A 205 32.90 -9.06 -7.84
N GLU A 206 31.94 -9.96 -7.61
CA GLU A 206 30.51 -9.63 -7.71
C GLU A 206 30.13 -8.49 -6.73
N ARG A 207 30.64 -8.51 -5.49
CA ARG A 207 30.46 -7.40 -4.54
C ARG A 207 30.93 -6.08 -5.14
N ALA A 208 32.15 -6.04 -5.67
CA ALA A 208 32.72 -4.82 -6.24
C ALA A 208 31.89 -4.32 -7.44
N GLU A 209 31.48 -5.21 -8.33
CA GLU A 209 30.62 -4.85 -9.46
C GLU A 209 29.27 -4.26 -9.03
N TRP A 210 28.62 -4.84 -8.02
CA TRP A 210 27.35 -4.29 -7.50
C TRP A 210 27.53 -2.94 -6.84
N ILE A 211 28.58 -2.76 -6.02
CA ILE A 211 28.89 -1.46 -5.41
C ILE A 211 29.12 -0.41 -6.49
N GLU A 212 29.97 -0.68 -7.48
CA GLU A 212 30.28 0.26 -8.56
C GLU A 212 29.06 0.57 -9.43
N ALA A 213 28.22 -0.42 -9.71
CA ALA A 213 26.97 -0.20 -10.44
C ALA A 213 25.99 0.67 -9.65
N ILE A 214 25.86 0.47 -8.33
CA ILE A 214 24.99 1.25 -7.46
C ILE A 214 25.52 2.69 -7.31
N LYS A 215 26.82 2.88 -7.09
CA LYS A 215 27.45 4.21 -6.93
C LYS A 215 27.18 5.15 -8.12
N LYS A 216 27.05 4.60 -9.34
CA LYS A 216 26.73 5.39 -10.53
C LYS A 216 25.32 5.99 -10.51
N LEU A 217 24.46 5.55 -9.60
CA LEU A 217 23.03 5.85 -9.54
C LEU A 217 22.58 6.47 -8.20
N THR A 218 23.50 6.68 -7.26
CA THR A 218 23.23 7.26 -5.93
C THR A 218 23.26 8.78 -5.94
#